data_AF-A0AAN1Q429-F1
#
_entry.id   AF-A0AAN1Q429-F1
#
_cell.length_a   1.000
_cell.length_b   1.000
_cell.length_c   1.000
_cell.angle_alpha   90.00
_cell.angle_beta   90.00
_cell.angle_gamma   90.00
#
_symmetry.space_group_name_H-M   'P 1'
#
loop_
_entity.id
_entity.type
_entity.pdbx_description
1 polymer ?
#
loop_
_entity_poly.entity_id
_entity_poly.type
_entity_poly.pdbx_seq_one_letter_code
_entity_poly.pdbx_strand_id
1 'polypeptide(L)'
;MTTDLPKAVKIWMGANVIQIEFDNGQYRYMRTHFINDYLLAWSPKKGKGKRKNLWLSPTWEWLGSNAQIQPDGTVILFDKDVYTAKELWENSCDNIDLVSGV
;
A
#
# COMPACT_ATOMS: atom_id res chain seq x y z
N MET A 1 -6.81 23.05 15.27
CA MET A 1 -5.91 23.06 14.11
C MET A 1 -6.00 21.68 13.48
N THR A 2 -6.63 21.57 12.30
CA THR A 2 -6.53 20.35 11.50
C THR A 2 -5.10 20.29 11.01
N THR A 3 -4.29 19.41 11.60
CA THR A 3 -2.96 19.12 11.08
C THR A 3 -3.17 18.48 9.72
N ASP A 4 -2.96 19.23 8.65
CA ASP A 4 -3.07 18.70 7.30
C ASP A 4 -2.01 17.60 7.14
N LEU A 5 -2.49 16.37 6.93
CA LEU A 5 -1.62 15.22 6.73
C LEU A 5 -0.92 15.36 5.38
N PRO A 6 0.38 14.99 5.28
CA PRO A 6 1.09 15.01 4.01
C PRO A 6 0.35 14.21 2.94
N LYS A 7 0.27 14.75 1.74
CA LYS A 7 -0.44 14.11 0.61
C LYS A 7 0.55 13.38 -0.29
N ALA A 8 0.15 12.22 -0.79
CA ALA A 8 0.94 11.52 -1.80
C ALA A 8 0.96 12.35 -3.10
N VAL A 9 2.15 12.50 -3.69
CA VAL A 9 2.35 13.19 -4.97
C VAL A 9 2.90 12.25 -6.05
N LYS A 10 3.57 11.17 -5.65
CA LYS A 10 4.08 10.15 -6.56
C LYS A 10 4.16 8.80 -5.88
N ILE A 11 3.91 7.74 -6.66
CA ILE A 11 3.95 6.36 -6.18
C ILE A 11 4.68 5.48 -7.16
N TRP A 12 5.51 4.59 -6.61
CA TRP A 12 6.14 3.49 -7.33
C TRP A 12 5.71 2.17 -6.73
N MET A 13 5.44 1.21 -7.60
CA MET A 13 5.16 -0.16 -7.20
C MET A 13 6.46 -0.96 -7.22
N GLY A 14 6.84 -1.51 -6.08
CA GLY A 14 7.97 -2.40 -5.88
C GLY A 14 7.52 -3.70 -5.25
N ALA A 15 7.14 -4.68 -6.06
CA ALA A 15 6.97 -6.06 -5.62
C ALA A 15 6.12 -6.30 -4.35
N ASN A 16 4.84 -5.87 -4.35
CA ASN A 16 3.93 -5.87 -3.19
C ASN A 16 4.20 -4.77 -2.13
N VAL A 17 5.18 -3.91 -2.37
CA VAL A 17 5.44 -2.70 -1.57
C VAL A 17 5.20 -1.49 -2.46
N ILE A 18 4.60 -0.46 -1.91
CA ILE A 18 4.53 0.86 -2.53
C ILE A 18 5.56 1.78 -1.89
N GLN A 19 6.30 2.49 -2.73
CA GLN A 19 7.08 3.67 -2.33
C GLN A 19 6.24 4.90 -2.62
N ILE A 20 6.11 5.77 -1.63
CA ILE A 20 5.26 6.95 -1.65
C ILE A 20 6.15 8.17 -1.45
N GLU A 21 6.08 9.11 -2.38
CA GLU A 21 6.60 10.46 -2.20
C GLU A 21 5.46 11.36 -1.73
N PHE A 22 5.69 12.08 -0.64
CA PHE A 22 4.75 13.05 -0.08
C PHE A 22 5.10 14.48 -0.48
N ASP A 23 4.12 15.38 -0.46
CA ASP A 23 4.27 16.82 -0.74
C ASP A 23 5.26 17.54 0.20
N ASN A 24 5.49 17.00 1.40
CA ASN A 24 6.52 17.46 2.34
C ASN A 24 7.95 17.00 1.98
N GLY A 25 8.14 16.30 0.86
CA GLY A 25 9.43 15.79 0.37
C GLY A 25 9.89 14.48 1.00
N GLN A 26 9.08 13.86 1.87
CA GLN A 26 9.44 12.58 2.48
C GLN A 26 9.09 11.40 1.57
N TYR A 27 9.96 10.39 1.61
CA TYR A 27 9.71 9.09 1.01
C TYR A 27 9.35 8.10 2.12
N ARG A 28 8.26 7.35 1.94
CA ARG A 28 7.86 6.27 2.84
C ARG A 28 7.44 5.03 2.07
N TYR A 29 7.46 3.90 2.74
CA TYR A 29 7.22 2.59 2.16
C TYR A 29 6.08 1.89 2.90
N MET A 30 5.24 1.16 2.19
CA MET A 30 4.11 0.46 2.77
C MET A 30 3.84 -0.83 2.00
N ARG A 31 3.42 -1.89 2.69
CA ARG A 31 2.86 -3.09 2.05
C ARG A 31 1.49 -2.79 1.46
N THR A 32 1.23 -3.27 0.27
CA THR A 32 -0.10 -3.20 -0.34
C THR A 32 -1.14 -3.94 0.49
N HIS A 33 -2.41 -3.60 0.29
CA HIS A 33 -3.53 -4.33 0.89
C HIS A 33 -3.53 -5.81 0.49
N PHE A 34 -3.18 -6.10 -0.77
CA PHE A 34 -3.17 -7.47 -1.27
C PHE A 34 -2.20 -8.36 -0.49
N ILE A 35 -0.94 -7.95 -0.30
CA ILE A 35 0.04 -8.80 0.40
C ILE A 35 -0.28 -8.90 1.90
N ASN A 36 -0.79 -7.83 2.51
CA ASN A 36 -1.27 -7.90 3.89
C ASN A 36 -2.42 -8.91 4.03
N ASP A 37 -3.37 -8.90 3.09
CA ASP A 37 -4.46 -9.87 3.07
C ASP A 37 -3.98 -11.29 2.76
N TYR A 38 -3.00 -11.45 1.87
CA TYR A 38 -2.36 -12.73 1.56
C TYR A 38 -1.68 -13.32 2.80
N LEU A 39 -0.90 -12.52 3.54
CA LEU A 39 -0.27 -12.96 4.78
C LEU A 39 -1.32 -13.34 5.84
N LEU A 40 -2.38 -12.55 5.99
CA LEU A 40 -3.47 -12.85 6.91
C LEU A 40 -4.27 -14.09 6.50
N ALA A 41 -4.33 -14.44 5.21
CA ALA A 41 -5.03 -15.62 4.72
C ALA A 41 -4.50 -16.94 5.31
N TRP A 42 -3.21 -16.98 5.63
CA TRP A 42 -2.56 -18.10 6.32
C TRP A 42 -2.92 -18.20 7.81
N SER A 43 -3.45 -17.13 8.41
CA SER A 43 -3.87 -17.15 9.81
C SER A 43 -5.14 -17.97 10.01
N PRO A 44 -5.18 -18.93 10.97
CA PRO A 44 -6.40 -19.68 11.29
C PRO A 44 -7.57 -18.78 11.71
N LYS A 45 -7.29 -17.71 12.46
CA LYS A 45 -8.31 -16.77 12.99
C LYS A 45 -8.58 -15.61 12.03
N LYS A 46 -7.54 -14.99 11.47
CA LYS A 46 -7.66 -13.76 10.67
C LYS A 46 -7.84 -14.02 9.16
N GLY A 47 -7.70 -15.27 8.70
CA GLY A 47 -7.77 -15.62 7.29
C GLY A 47 -9.18 -15.86 6.74
N LYS A 48 -10.22 -15.92 7.58
CA LYS A 48 -11.60 -16.10 7.13
C LYS A 48 -12.00 -14.94 6.20
N GLY A 49 -12.39 -15.24 4.96
CA GLY A 49 -12.70 -14.26 3.92
C GLY A 49 -11.52 -13.83 3.03
N LYS A 50 -10.27 -14.08 3.47
CA LYS A 50 -9.03 -13.70 2.75
C LYS A 50 -8.36 -14.87 2.02
N ARG A 51 -8.74 -16.12 2.35
CA ARG A 51 -8.21 -17.35 1.71
C ARG A 51 -8.37 -17.42 0.19
N LYS A 52 -9.29 -16.66 -0.41
CA LYS A 52 -9.37 -16.53 -1.87
C LYS A 52 -8.07 -15.99 -2.48
N ASN A 53 -7.31 -15.19 -1.75
CA ASN A 53 -6.05 -14.62 -2.23
C ASN A 53 -4.93 -15.67 -2.33
N LEU A 54 -5.06 -16.83 -1.69
CA LEU A 54 -4.11 -17.94 -1.81
C LEU A 54 -4.13 -18.60 -3.20
N TRP A 55 -5.19 -18.37 -3.98
CA TRP A 55 -5.30 -18.86 -5.36
C TRP A 55 -4.62 -17.94 -6.38
N LEU A 56 -4.22 -16.74 -5.97
CA LEU A 56 -3.51 -15.77 -6.80
C LEU A 56 -2.03 -15.78 -6.44
N SER A 57 -1.17 -15.79 -7.46
CA SER A 57 0.27 -15.67 -7.22
C SER A 57 0.59 -14.25 -6.75
N PRO A 58 1.37 -14.07 -5.67
CA PRO A 58 1.76 -12.74 -5.20
C PRO A 58 2.65 -11.97 -6.19
N THR A 59 3.17 -12.64 -7.22
CA THR A 59 3.88 -11.97 -8.32
C THR A 59 2.96 -11.13 -9.21
N TRP A 60 1.63 -11.30 -9.14
CA TRP A 60 0.69 -10.55 -9.97
C TRP A 60 0.63 -9.06 -9.62
N GLU A 61 0.93 -8.68 -8.38
CA GLU A 61 0.95 -7.28 -7.97
C GLU A 61 2.13 -6.49 -8.57
N TRP A 62 3.12 -7.18 -9.15
CA TRP A 62 4.18 -6.54 -9.93
C TRP A 62 3.67 -5.95 -11.26
N LEU A 63 2.51 -6.39 -11.76
CA LEU A 63 2.05 -6.14 -13.13
C LEU A 63 1.26 -4.83 -13.34
N GLY A 64 1.32 -3.85 -12.43
CA GLY A 64 0.65 -2.58 -12.70
C GLY A 64 1.01 -1.42 -11.77
N SER A 65 1.54 -0.35 -12.37
CA SER A 65 1.85 0.93 -11.75
C SER A 65 0.82 2.03 -12.08
N ASN A 66 -0.42 1.66 -12.42
CA ASN A 66 -1.47 2.63 -12.77
C ASN A 66 -2.07 3.27 -11.51
N ALA A 67 -1.20 3.78 -10.64
CA ALA A 67 -1.60 4.53 -9.46
C ALA A 67 -2.19 5.86 -9.91
N GLN A 68 -3.45 6.09 -9.57
CA GLN A 68 -4.10 7.39 -9.74
C GLN A 68 -4.06 8.12 -8.40
N ILE A 69 -3.57 9.36 -8.41
CA ILE A 69 -3.51 10.21 -7.22
C ILE A 69 -4.57 11.29 -7.36
N GLN A 70 -5.49 11.34 -6.41
CA GLN A 70 -6.55 12.34 -6.35
C GLN A 70 -6.06 13.64 -5.68
N PRO A 71 -6.73 14.78 -5.90
CA PRO A 71 -6.33 16.07 -5.31
C PRO A 71 -6.31 16.12 -3.78
N ASP A 72 -7.06 15.22 -3.14
CA ASP A 72 -7.12 15.07 -1.69
C ASP A 72 -5.94 14.24 -1.13
N GLY A 73 -5.09 13.67 -1.99
CA GLY A 73 -3.98 12.79 -1.62
C GLY A 73 -4.38 11.31 -1.54
N THR A 74 -5.61 10.94 -1.90
CA THR A 74 -6.06 9.56 -2.00
C THR A 74 -5.43 8.90 -3.22
N VAL A 75 -4.99 7.66 -3.05
CA VAL A 75 -4.34 6.86 -4.10
C VAL A 75 -5.26 5.71 -4.46
N ILE A 76 -5.45 5.50 -5.76
CA ILE A 76 -6.18 4.35 -6.29
C ILE A 76 -5.21 3.48 -7.09
N LEU A 77 -5.04 2.23 -6.66
CA LEU A 77 -4.32 1.19 -7.40
C LEU A 77 -5.33 0.27 -8.10
N PHE A 78 -4.98 -0.18 -9.31
CA PHE A 78 -5.81 -1.10 -10.12
C PHE A 78 -7.28 -0.66 -10.26
N ASP A 79 -7.52 0.65 -10.33
CA ASP A 79 -8.84 1.29 -10.45
C ASP A 79 -9.85 0.95 -9.33
N LYS A 80 -9.44 0.25 -8.27
CA LYS A 80 -10.34 -0.29 -7.24
C LYS A 80 -9.79 -0.25 -5.82
N ASP A 81 -8.49 -0.39 -5.65
CA ASP A 81 -7.87 -0.45 -4.34
C ASP A 81 -7.51 0.96 -3.88
N VAL A 82 -8.15 1.41 -2.81
CA VAL A 82 -8.12 2.82 -2.38
C VAL A 82 -7.30 2.94 -1.11
N TYR A 83 -6.33 3.86 -1.12
CA TYR A 83 -5.50 4.23 0.02
C TYR A 83 -5.74 5.69 0.35
N THR A 84 -6.26 5.97 1.54
CA THR A 84 -6.48 7.36 1.97
C THR A 84 -5.15 8.03 2.34
N ALA A 85 -5.06 9.37 2.24
CA ALA A 85 -3.86 10.09 2.68
C ALA A 85 -3.49 9.78 4.14
N LYS A 86 -4.50 9.62 5.00
CA LYS A 86 -4.32 9.23 6.40
C LYS A 86 -3.71 7.84 6.54
N GLU A 87 -4.26 6.87 5.85
CA GLU A 87 -3.76 5.50 5.84
C GLU A 87 -2.32 5.43 5.34
N LEU A 88 -2.02 6.09 4.23
CA LEU A 88 -0.67 6.14 3.66
C LEU A 88 0.32 6.72 4.67
N TRP A 89 -0.07 7.77 5.40
CA TRP A 89 0.81 8.41 6.37
C TRP A 89 1.00 7.59 7.66
N GLU A 90 -0.07 6.98 8.17
CA GLU A 90 -0.05 6.24 9.44
C GLU A 90 0.57 4.84 9.29
N ASN A 91 0.39 4.18 8.15
CA ASN A 91 0.80 2.79 7.94
C ASN A 91 2.10 2.62 7.15
N SER A 92 2.67 3.70 6.60
CA SER A 92 3.97 3.64 5.93
C SER A 92 5.13 3.86 6.91
N CYS A 93 6.33 3.43 6.53
CA CYS A 93 7.56 3.62 7.30
C CYS A 93 8.63 4.32 6.45
N ASP A 94 9.63 4.92 7.10
CA ASP A 94 10.72 5.64 6.45
C ASP A 94 11.76 4.73 5.78
N ASN A 95 11.84 3.46 6.19
CA ASN A 95 12.79 2.49 5.65
C ASN A 95 12.12 1.25 5.05
N ILE A 96 12.67 0.76 3.93
CA ILE A 96 12.08 -0.34 3.14
C ILE A 96 12.26 -1.72 3.78
N ASP A 97 13.32 -1.94 4.55
CA ASP A 97 13.61 -3.16 5.32
C ASP A 97 12.44 -3.54 6.26
N LEU A 98 11.85 -2.54 6.91
CA LEU A 98 10.71 -2.70 7.82
C LEU A 98 9.45 -3.28 7.16
N VAL A 99 9.33 -3.18 5.83
CA VAL A 99 8.17 -3.68 5.07
C VAL A 99 8.52 -4.79 4.07
N SER A 100 9.76 -4.85 3.58
CA SER A 100 10.19 -5.83 2.59
C SER A 100 10.60 -7.18 3.19
N GLY A 101 10.93 -7.22 4.49
CA GLY A 101 11.38 -8.46 5.15
C GLY A 101 12.81 -8.86 4.76
N VAL A 102 13.58 -7.93 4.20
CA VAL A 102 15.03 -8.03 3.95
C VAL A 102 15.78 -7.37 5.10
#